data_AF-A0A2M8P955-F1
#
_entry.id   AF-A0A2M8P955-F1
#
_cell.length_a   1.000
_cell.length_b   1.000
_cell.length_c   1.000
_cell.angle_alpha   90.00
_cell.angle_beta   90.00
_cell.angle_gamma   90.00
#
_symmetry.space_group_name_H-M   'P 1'
#
loop_
_entity.id
_entity.type
_entity.pdbx_description
1 polymer ?
#
loop_
_entity_poly.entity_id
_entity_poly.type
_entity_poly.pdbx_seq_one_letter_code
_entity_poly.pdbx_strand_id
1 'polypeptide(L)'
;VQVQPYALDAAFAAADAMPAERVTARYAALAQKLSNLTELNAAQVRGTLSFHEALRDQIAQDKLAGVAVRCWPETFLKRDCAVCASSSLLCDDGIPATCEADVHGVLSALLLQGVGARATFGADLVAADVAQNTLTFWHCG
;
A
#
# COMPACT_ATOMS: atom_id res chain seq x y z
N VAL A 1 6.18 10.88 -18.21
CA VAL A 1 6.29 10.05 -16.99
C VAL A 1 7.75 9.65 -16.84
N GLN A 2 8.33 9.85 -15.66
CA GLN A 2 9.66 9.32 -15.31
C GLN A 2 9.46 8.24 -14.23
N VAL A 3 10.15 7.12 -14.36
CA VAL A 3 10.14 6.03 -13.37
C VAL A 3 11.52 6.00 -12.71
N GLN A 4 11.54 6.10 -11.39
CA GLN A 4 12.76 6.01 -10.58
C GLN A 4 12.78 4.69 -9.81
N PRO A 5 13.77 3.81 -10.05
CA PRO A 5 13.88 2.56 -9.31
C PRO A 5 14.48 2.80 -7.93
N TYR A 6 13.98 2.05 -6.94
CA TYR A 6 14.50 2.01 -5.58
C TYR A 6 14.77 0.57 -5.18
N ALA A 7 15.85 0.35 -4.42
CA ALA A 7 16.12 -0.95 -3.85
C ALA A 7 15.11 -1.23 -2.72
N LEU A 8 14.40 -2.35 -2.81
CA LEU A 8 13.41 -2.74 -1.81
C LEU A 8 14.03 -2.91 -0.41
N ASP A 9 15.28 -3.40 -0.35
CA ASP A 9 16.02 -3.53 0.92
C ASP A 9 16.27 -2.18 1.61
N ALA A 10 16.39 -1.08 0.86
CA ALA A 10 16.50 0.25 1.45
C ALA A 10 15.19 0.69 2.10
N ALA A 11 14.05 0.39 1.47
CA ALA A 11 12.73 0.64 2.05
C ALA A 11 12.50 -0.22 3.31
N PHE A 12 12.98 -1.46 3.33
CA PHE A 12 12.95 -2.31 4.52
C PHE A 12 13.81 -1.73 5.65
N ALA A 13 15.04 -1.32 5.36
CA ALA A 13 15.90 -0.70 6.36
C ALA A 13 15.28 0.59 6.94
N ALA A 14 14.67 1.42 6.10
CA ALA A 14 13.95 2.62 6.55
C ALA A 14 12.75 2.28 7.44
N ALA A 15 12.00 1.23 7.09
CA ALA A 15 10.88 0.74 7.89
C ALA A 15 11.32 0.15 9.23
N ASP A 16 12.50 -0.48 9.31
CA ASP A 16 13.06 -1.00 10.56
C ASP A 16 13.60 0.12 11.46
N ALA A 17 14.11 1.19 10.87
CA ALA A 17 14.57 2.38 11.57
C ALA A 17 13.42 3.34 11.96
N MET A 18 12.17 3.04 11.58
CA MET A 18 11.03 3.93 11.78
C MET A 18 10.76 4.18 13.28
N PRO A 19 10.65 5.44 13.74
CA PRO A 19 10.37 5.74 15.14
C PRO A 19 9.07 5.08 15.64
N ALA A 20 9.17 4.34 16.74
CA ALA A 20 8.05 3.58 17.31
C ALA A 20 6.83 4.46 17.67
N GLU A 21 7.06 5.73 18.00
CA GLU A 21 6.00 6.71 18.27
C GLU A 21 5.13 6.95 17.03
N ARG A 22 5.74 7.08 15.84
CA ARG A 22 5.00 7.27 14.58
C ARG A 22 4.14 6.06 14.24
N VAL A 23 4.71 4.86 14.39
CA VAL A 23 3.97 3.60 14.17
C VAL A 23 2.79 3.49 15.15
N THR A 24 3.01 3.88 16.41
CA THR A 24 1.97 3.84 17.45
C THR A 24 0.87 4.88 17.19
N ALA A 25 1.21 6.09 16.76
CA ALA A 25 0.25 7.10 16.38
C ALA A 25 -0.60 6.64 15.18
N ARG A 26 0.01 6.05 14.16
CA ARG A 26 -0.71 5.48 13.01
C ARG A 26 -1.65 4.36 13.41
N TYR A 27 -1.18 3.45 14.27
CA TYR A 27 -2.01 2.37 14.80
C TYR A 27 -3.24 2.92 15.53
N ALA A 28 -3.06 3.91 16.40
CA ALA A 28 -4.15 4.53 17.14
C ALA A 28 -5.18 5.19 16.20
N ALA A 29 -4.74 5.86 15.14
CA ALA A 29 -5.62 6.44 14.13
C ALA A 29 -6.41 5.36 13.36
N LEU A 30 -5.80 4.21 13.07
CA LEU A 30 -6.49 3.08 12.41
C LEU A 30 -7.46 2.37 13.34
N ALA A 31 -7.14 2.22 14.62
CA ALA A 31 -8.02 1.60 15.60
C ALA A 31 -9.36 2.36 15.78
N GLN A 32 -9.39 3.65 15.44
CA GLN A 32 -10.64 4.43 15.40
C GLN A 32 -11.53 4.10 14.19
N LYS A 33 -10.97 3.51 13.13
CA LYS A 33 -11.66 3.21 11.87
C LYS A 33 -11.93 1.71 11.68
N LEU A 34 -11.05 0.86 12.22
CA LEU A 34 -11.05 -0.59 12.03
C LEU A 34 -11.38 -1.28 13.36
N SER A 35 -12.63 -1.73 13.51
CA SER A 35 -13.13 -2.31 14.76
C SER A 35 -12.48 -3.63 15.15
N ASN A 36 -11.96 -4.39 14.17
CA ASN A 36 -11.32 -5.68 14.36
C ASN A 36 -9.78 -5.61 14.34
N LEU A 37 -9.18 -4.42 14.34
CA LEU A 37 -7.71 -4.27 14.26
C LEU A 37 -6.98 -5.01 15.39
N THR A 38 -7.57 -5.06 16.58
CA THR A 38 -7.02 -5.74 17.75
C THR A 38 -7.07 -7.26 17.67
N GLU A 39 -7.83 -7.82 16.72
CA GLU A 39 -7.89 -9.26 16.47
C GLU A 39 -6.72 -9.74 15.59
N LEU A 40 -6.03 -8.81 14.92
CA LEU A 40 -4.90 -9.11 14.05
C LEU A 40 -3.59 -9.26 14.84
N ASN A 41 -2.61 -9.94 14.24
CA ASN A 41 -1.28 -10.03 14.83
C ASN A 41 -0.62 -8.65 14.91
N ALA A 42 -0.44 -8.16 16.13
CA ALA A 42 0.08 -6.81 16.38
C ALA A 42 1.49 -6.56 15.82
N ALA A 43 2.35 -7.58 15.78
CA ALA A 43 3.69 -7.45 15.21
C ALA A 43 3.64 -7.27 13.69
N GLN A 44 2.81 -8.08 13.01
CA GLN A 44 2.62 -7.99 11.56
C GLN A 44 1.96 -6.67 11.16
N VAL A 45 0.94 -6.22 11.91
CA VAL A 45 0.33 -4.89 11.71
C VAL A 45 1.39 -3.80 11.85
N ARG A 46 2.18 -3.80 12.93
CA ARG A 46 3.24 -2.80 13.12
C ARG A 46 4.28 -2.83 12.00
N GLY A 47 4.63 -4.02 11.49
CA GLY A 47 5.52 -4.17 10.34
C GLY A 47 4.97 -3.55 9.06
N THR A 48 3.67 -3.71 8.78
CA THR A 48 2.95 -3.04 7.69
C THR A 48 2.93 -1.52 7.90
N LEU A 49 2.65 -1.04 9.11
CA LEU A 49 2.55 0.40 9.39
C LEU A 49 3.90 1.11 9.34
N SER A 50 5.00 0.46 9.77
CA SER A 50 6.33 1.05 9.64
C SER A 50 6.77 1.12 8.18
N PHE A 51 6.45 0.11 7.37
CA PHE A 51 6.70 0.15 5.93
C PHE A 51 5.89 1.23 5.22
N HIS A 52 4.62 1.40 5.60
CA HIS A 52 3.78 2.50 5.13
C HIS A 52 4.41 3.88 5.41
N GLU A 53 4.84 4.13 6.66
CA GLU A 53 5.47 5.42 7.00
C GLU A 53 6.80 5.62 6.27
N ALA A 54 7.59 4.56 6.06
CA ALA A 54 8.84 4.65 5.29
C ALA A 54 8.59 5.01 3.82
N LEU A 55 7.57 4.41 3.19
CA LEU A 55 7.16 4.79 1.84
C LEU A 55 6.68 6.25 1.79
N ARG A 56 5.87 6.68 2.76
CA ARG A 56 5.40 8.09 2.83
C ARG A 56 6.56 9.07 2.91
N ASP A 57 7.56 8.78 3.73
CA ASP A 57 8.76 9.61 3.86
C ASP A 57 9.52 9.68 2.54
N GLN A 58 9.76 8.53 1.88
CA GLN A 58 10.44 8.47 0.59
C GLN A 58 9.69 9.25 -0.50
N ILE A 59 8.36 9.06 -0.58
CA ILE A 59 7.49 9.75 -1.53
C ILE A 59 7.56 11.26 -1.31
N ALA A 60 7.51 11.73 -0.07
CA ALA A 60 7.58 13.15 0.26
C ALA A 60 8.97 13.74 -0.05
N GLN A 61 10.03 13.03 0.34
CA GLN A 61 11.42 13.46 0.15
C GLN A 61 11.76 13.64 -1.33
N ASP A 62 11.41 12.67 -2.16
CA ASP A 62 11.74 12.65 -3.58
C ASP A 62 10.63 13.27 -4.46
N LYS A 63 9.53 13.75 -3.84
CA LYS A 63 8.37 14.37 -4.50
C LYS A 63 7.74 13.44 -5.55
N LEU A 64 7.56 12.18 -5.19
CA LEU A 64 6.99 11.17 -6.08
C LEU A 64 5.47 11.36 -6.20
N ALA A 65 4.95 11.15 -7.40
CA ALA A 65 3.50 11.19 -7.66
C ALA A 65 2.79 9.88 -7.27
N GLY A 66 3.54 8.79 -7.07
CA GLY A 66 3.01 7.49 -6.70
C GLY A 66 4.14 6.44 -6.64
N VAL A 67 3.81 5.23 -6.21
CA VAL A 67 4.78 4.14 -6.03
C VAL A 67 4.21 2.80 -6.51
N ALA A 68 5.06 1.98 -7.14
CA ALA A 68 4.74 0.62 -7.48
C ALA A 68 5.67 -0.30 -6.69
N VAL A 69 5.11 -1.11 -5.80
CA VAL A 69 5.87 -1.89 -4.81
C VAL A 69 5.95 -3.33 -5.25
N ARG A 70 7.17 -3.87 -5.38
CA ARG A 70 7.38 -5.31 -5.42
C ARG A 70 7.12 -5.88 -4.02
N CYS A 71 5.90 -6.35 -3.79
CA CYS A 71 5.48 -6.89 -2.50
C CYS A 71 5.85 -8.38 -2.34
N TRP A 72 5.56 -9.18 -3.37
CA TRP A 72 5.78 -10.63 -3.34
C TRP A 72 7.08 -11.05 -4.06
N PRO A 73 7.83 -12.04 -3.51
CA PRO A 73 7.66 -12.72 -2.21
C PRO A 73 8.38 -12.02 -1.04
N GLU A 74 9.14 -10.96 -1.30
CA GLU A 74 10.17 -10.47 -0.39
C GLU A 74 9.61 -9.98 0.95
N THR A 75 8.40 -9.41 1.00
CA THR A 75 7.87 -8.82 2.23
C THR A 75 7.47 -9.89 3.24
N PHE A 76 6.95 -11.01 2.77
CA PHE A 76 6.62 -12.16 3.62
C PHE A 76 7.88 -12.85 4.10
N LEU A 77 8.89 -13.02 3.22
CA LEU A 77 10.14 -13.69 3.58
C LEU A 77 11.04 -12.85 4.50
N LYS A 78 11.06 -11.52 4.32
CA LYS A 78 12.00 -10.64 5.03
C LYS A 78 11.38 -9.84 6.18
N ARG A 79 10.07 -9.60 6.18
CA ARG A 79 9.38 -8.80 7.22
C ARG A 79 8.23 -9.50 7.92
N ASP A 80 7.81 -10.68 7.43
CA ASP A 80 6.67 -11.42 7.95
C ASP A 80 5.39 -10.56 8.07
N CYS A 81 5.15 -9.67 7.10
CA CYS A 81 3.95 -8.84 7.08
C CYS A 81 3.38 -8.62 5.68
N ALA A 82 2.07 -8.38 5.62
CA ALA A 82 1.35 -8.03 4.41
C ALA A 82 1.47 -6.52 4.16
N VAL A 83 2.50 -6.10 3.42
CA VAL A 83 2.70 -4.68 3.09
C VAL A 83 1.74 -4.15 2.03
N CYS A 84 0.93 -5.02 1.40
CA CYS A 84 -0.09 -4.60 0.44
C CYS A 84 -1.10 -3.64 1.10
N ALA A 85 -1.39 -3.84 2.38
CA ALA A 85 -2.18 -2.91 3.17
C ALA A 85 -1.51 -1.52 3.31
N SER A 86 -0.18 -1.43 3.25
CA SER A 86 0.52 -0.13 3.17
C SER A 86 0.17 0.60 1.88
N SER A 87 0.09 -0.09 0.73
CA SER A 87 -0.34 0.51 -0.54
C SER A 87 -1.80 0.99 -0.46
N SER A 88 -2.68 0.19 0.15
CA SER A 88 -4.09 0.58 0.37
C SER A 88 -4.21 1.87 1.19
N LEU A 89 -3.47 1.97 2.29
CA LEU A 89 -3.45 3.17 3.14
C LEU A 89 -2.86 4.40 2.43
N LEU A 90 -1.87 4.23 1.55
CA LEU A 90 -1.36 5.30 0.69
C LEU A 90 -2.44 5.80 -0.27
N CYS A 91 -3.18 4.87 -0.89
CA CYS A 91 -4.28 5.21 -1.79
C CYS A 91 -5.41 5.96 -1.06
N ASP A 92 -5.74 5.58 0.18
CA ASP A 92 -6.68 6.31 1.05
C ASP A 92 -6.19 7.74 1.36
N ASP A 93 -4.88 7.91 1.52
CA ASP A 93 -4.22 9.22 1.69
C ASP A 93 -4.11 10.02 0.35
N GLY A 94 -4.65 9.48 -0.75
CA GLY A 94 -4.64 10.12 -2.07
C GLY A 94 -3.32 9.98 -2.82
N ILE A 95 -2.45 9.05 -2.41
CA ILE A 95 -1.18 8.75 -3.07
C ILE A 95 -1.32 7.43 -3.83
N PRO A 96 -1.30 7.44 -5.18
CA PRO A 96 -1.31 6.23 -5.99
C PRO A 96 -0.22 5.23 -5.58
N ALA A 97 -0.64 4.06 -5.12
CA ALA A 97 0.26 2.98 -4.73
C ALA A 97 -0.28 1.63 -5.24
N THR A 98 0.57 0.85 -5.89
CA THR A 98 0.22 -0.48 -6.42
C THR A 98 1.16 -1.56 -5.93
N CYS A 99 0.68 -2.79 -5.94
CA CYS A 99 1.46 -3.99 -5.65
C CYS A 99 2.16 -4.51 -6.93
N GLU A 100 2.90 -5.61 -6.82
CA GLU A 100 3.58 -6.34 -7.93
C GLU A 100 4.49 -5.48 -8.83
N ALA A 101 4.94 -4.33 -8.33
CA ALA A 101 5.65 -3.32 -9.12
C ALA A 101 4.86 -2.87 -10.38
N ASP A 102 3.53 -2.86 -10.31
CA ASP A 102 2.67 -2.42 -11.41
C ASP A 102 2.68 -0.88 -11.59
N VAL A 103 3.66 -0.41 -12.35
CA VAL A 103 3.80 1.01 -12.74
C VAL A 103 2.60 1.47 -13.58
N HIS A 104 1.99 0.60 -14.38
CA HIS A 104 0.85 0.97 -15.23
C HIS A 104 -0.41 1.20 -14.40
N GLY A 105 -0.61 0.43 -13.33
CA GLY A 105 -1.65 0.68 -12.34
C GLY A 105 -1.48 2.05 -11.67
N VAL A 106 -0.24 2.46 -11.31
CA VAL A 106 0.04 3.80 -10.77
C VAL A 106 -0.34 4.89 -11.77
N LEU A 107 0.01 4.72 -13.04
CA LEU A 107 -0.35 5.67 -14.10
C LEU A 107 -1.86 5.77 -14.29
N SER A 108 -2.55 4.64 -14.25
CA SER A 108 -4.01 4.61 -14.35
C SER A 108 -4.66 5.34 -13.19
N ALA A 109 -4.17 5.11 -11.97
CA ALA A 109 -4.60 5.83 -10.78
C ALA A 109 -4.35 7.34 -10.86
N LEU A 110 -3.18 7.76 -11.35
CA LEU A 110 -2.87 9.18 -11.58
C LEU A 110 -3.81 9.83 -12.59
N LEU A 111 -4.14 9.13 -13.68
CA LEU A 111 -5.11 9.63 -14.66
C LEU A 111 -6.50 9.80 -14.04
N LEU A 112 -6.95 8.81 -13.25
CA LEU A 112 -8.22 8.87 -12.52
C LEU A 112 -8.26 10.06 -11.55
N GLN A 113 -7.18 10.29 -10.80
CA GLN A 113 -7.07 11.45 -9.92
C GLN A 113 -7.09 12.77 -10.70
N GLY A 114 -6.43 12.82 -11.87
CA GLY A 114 -6.44 13.97 -12.77
C GLY A 114 -7.83 14.35 -13.27
N VAL A 115 -8.78 13.41 -13.31
CA VAL A 115 -10.19 13.67 -13.67
C VAL A 115 -11.12 13.76 -12.46
N GLY A 116 -10.58 13.82 -11.24
CA GLY A 116 -11.32 14.12 -10.02
C GLY A 116 -11.55 12.95 -9.05
N ALA A 117 -10.98 11.77 -9.30
CA ALA A 117 -11.00 10.70 -8.29
C ALA A 117 -10.20 11.11 -7.04
N ARG A 118 -10.74 10.82 -5.86
CA ARG A 118 -10.08 11.15 -4.57
C ARG A 118 -9.18 10.02 -4.07
N ALA A 119 -9.62 8.78 -4.26
CA ALA A 119 -8.88 7.57 -3.95
C ALA A 119 -9.07 6.58 -5.11
N THR A 120 -8.12 5.68 -5.27
CA THR A 120 -8.11 4.68 -6.35
C THR A 120 -7.82 3.31 -5.78
N PHE A 121 -8.54 2.31 -6.26
CA PHE A 121 -8.34 0.91 -5.89
C PHE A 121 -7.95 0.13 -7.15
N GLY A 122 -6.76 -0.44 -7.15
CA GLY A 122 -6.33 -1.40 -8.18
C GLY A 122 -6.80 -2.80 -7.80
N ALA A 123 -7.41 -3.51 -8.73
CA ALA A 123 -7.87 -4.87 -8.50
C ALA A 123 -7.89 -5.71 -9.77
N ASP A 124 -7.74 -7.01 -9.59
CA ASP A 124 -7.89 -8.01 -10.64
C ASP A 124 -9.37 -8.38 -10.79
N LEU A 125 -9.83 -8.51 -12.03
CA LEU A 125 -11.09 -9.18 -12.33
C LEU A 125 -10.87 -10.70 -12.22
N VAL A 126 -11.35 -11.30 -11.14
CA VAL A 126 -11.09 -12.72 -10.83
C VAL A 126 -12.22 -13.65 -11.26
N ALA A 127 -13.44 -13.13 -11.42
CA ALA A 127 -14.56 -13.92 -11.91
C ALA A 127 -15.61 -13.05 -12.63
N ALA A 128 -16.29 -13.66 -13.60
CA ALA A 128 -17.46 -13.10 -14.26
C ALA A 128 -18.57 -14.16 -14.32
N ASP A 129 -19.70 -13.88 -13.69
CA ASP A 129 -20.91 -14.71 -13.80
C ASP A 129 -21.90 -14.00 -14.73
N VAL A 130 -21.99 -14.50 -15.96
CA VAL A 130 -22.87 -13.94 -16.99
C VAL A 130 -24.34 -14.21 -16.68
N ALA A 131 -24.67 -15.35 -16.07
CA ALA A 131 -26.05 -15.71 -15.74
C ALA A 131 -26.59 -14.81 -14.63
N GLN A 132 -25.74 -14.45 -13.67
CA GLN A 132 -26.07 -13.52 -12.59
C GLN A 132 -25.78 -12.05 -12.93
N ASN A 133 -25.11 -11.77 -14.05
CA ASN A 133 -24.64 -10.45 -14.46
C ASN A 133 -23.77 -9.77 -13.37
N THR A 134 -22.78 -10.49 -12.84
CA THR A 134 -21.87 -10.01 -11.79
C THR A 134 -20.40 -10.18 -12.19
N LEU A 135 -19.56 -9.26 -11.70
CA LEU A 135 -18.10 -9.32 -11.79
C LEU A 135 -17.53 -9.33 -10.37
N THR A 136 -16.50 -10.14 -10.11
CA THR A 136 -15.78 -10.17 -8.85
C THR A 136 -14.40 -9.59 -9.02
N PHE A 137 -14.07 -8.60 -8.21
CA PHE A 137 -12.76 -7.97 -8.16
C PHE A 137 -12.05 -8.33 -6.86
N TRP A 138 -10.75 -8.59 -6.93
CA TRP A 138 -9.94 -8.90 -5.76
C TRP A 138 -8.51 -8.39 -5.94
N HIS A 139 -7.84 -8.10 -4.82
CA HIS A 139 -6.41 -7.84 -4.79
C HIS A 139 -5.81 -8.32 -3.47
N CYS A 140 -4.49 -8.45 -3.40
CA CYS A 140 -3.76 -9.06 -2.30
C CYS A 140 -3.58 -8.18 -1.04
N GLY A 141 -4.42 -7.15 -0.87
CA GLY A 141 -4.40 -6.19 0.23
C GLY A 141 -5.78 -5.88 0.75
#